data_AF-A0A5F0K9J7-F1
#
_entry.id   AF-A0A5F0K9J7-F1
#
_cell.length_a   1.000
_cell.length_b   1.000
_cell.length_c   1.000
_cell.angle_alpha   90.00
_cell.angle_beta   90.00
_cell.angle_gamma   90.00
#
_symmetry.space_group_name_H-M   'P 1'
#
loop_
_entity.id
_entity.type
_entity.pdbx_description
1 polymer ?
#
loop_
_entity_poly.entity_id
_entity_poly.type
_entity_poly.pdbx_seq_one_letter_code
_entity_poly.pdbx_strand_id
1 'polypeptide(L)'
;MASLPAHLLAAAQLNRSGWASSHPDRGEIEPSPLFCCHTGVVSIRTFSMHSLMQKLGIITTLVLMTVAAAHAGAQTLFGRLASTPVQQFNQQIRQASSSQQSWVNDYREVARRFVGHEDVPTRIHAQQLDNDLVLSVALDGQRSDILYILTLFRSNNLWQMRQAEMGWRCQGQSTFTPVPCP
;
A
#
# COMPACT_ATOMS: atom_id res chain seq x y z
N MET A 1 -10.78 -45.62 -32.78
CA MET A 1 -11.88 -45.32 -33.72
C MET A 1 -13.09 -44.86 -32.92
N ALA A 2 -13.79 -43.84 -33.44
CA ALA A 2 -14.96 -43.13 -32.91
C ALA A 2 -14.70 -42.15 -31.74
N SER A 3 -15.25 -40.93 -31.70
CA SER A 3 -15.82 -40.01 -32.70
C SER A 3 -15.96 -38.66 -32.00
N LEU A 4 -15.63 -37.56 -32.67
CA LEU A 4 -16.00 -36.19 -32.26
C LEU A 4 -17.52 -35.99 -32.39
N PRO A 5 -18.05 -34.90 -31.81
CA PRO A 5 -18.69 -33.91 -32.67
C PRO A 5 -18.24 -32.46 -32.38
N ALA A 6 -18.34 -31.66 -33.44
CA ALA A 6 -18.01 -30.25 -33.53
C ALA A 6 -19.29 -29.42 -33.80
N HIS A 7 -19.15 -28.09 -33.62
CA HIS A 7 -20.02 -27.00 -34.12
C HIS A 7 -21.35 -26.76 -33.35
N LEU A 8 -21.97 -25.58 -33.20
CA LEU A 8 -22.01 -24.25 -33.86
C LEU A 8 -22.45 -23.20 -32.78
N LEU A 9 -21.94 -21.95 -32.72
CA LEU A 9 -22.34 -20.71 -33.45
C LEU A 9 -23.72 -20.10 -33.09
N ALA A 10 -23.73 -18.91 -32.45
CA ALA A 10 -24.68 -17.76 -32.56
C ALA A 10 -24.30 -16.71 -31.48
N ALA A 11 -23.87 -15.46 -31.74
CA ALA A 11 -24.44 -14.31 -32.45
C ALA A 11 -25.65 -13.63 -31.74
N ALA A 12 -25.43 -12.45 -31.14
CA ALA A 12 -26.38 -11.32 -31.00
C ALA A 12 -25.67 -10.13 -30.27
N GLN A 13 -25.31 -9.05 -30.97
CA GLN A 13 -26.05 -7.76 -31.10
C GLN A 13 -25.99 -6.89 -29.83
N LEU A 14 -25.20 -5.81 -29.83
CA LEU A 14 -25.60 -4.42 -30.16
C LEU A 14 -26.74 -3.90 -29.27
N ASN A 15 -26.41 -3.00 -28.33
CA ASN A 15 -27.32 -1.92 -27.98
C ASN A 15 -26.58 -0.58 -27.95
N ARG A 16 -27.12 0.36 -28.72
CA ARG A 16 -26.69 1.73 -28.97
C ARG A 16 -27.66 2.65 -28.24
N SER A 17 -27.25 3.91 -28.04
CA SER A 17 -28.06 5.08 -27.63
C SER A 17 -28.47 5.08 -26.14
N GLY A 18 -28.45 6.18 -25.40
CA GLY A 18 -28.28 7.63 -25.63
C GLY A 18 -28.63 8.29 -24.27
N TRP A 19 -28.01 9.37 -23.80
CA TRP A 19 -28.30 10.79 -24.02
C TRP A 19 -27.39 11.55 -23.02
N ALA A 20 -26.58 12.52 -23.44
CA ALA A 20 -26.90 13.94 -23.62
C ALA A 20 -27.31 14.69 -22.32
N SER A 21 -26.32 15.43 -21.80
CA SER A 21 -26.33 16.85 -21.37
C SER A 21 -27.51 17.45 -20.59
N SER A 22 -27.20 18.10 -19.47
CA SER A 22 -27.57 19.52 -19.24
C SER A 22 -26.84 20.11 -18.03
N HIS A 23 -25.92 21.03 -18.31
CA HIS A 23 -25.63 22.19 -17.47
C HIS A 23 -26.82 23.15 -17.51
N PRO A 24 -27.00 23.96 -16.46
CA PRO A 24 -27.36 25.35 -16.69
C PRO A 24 -26.44 26.31 -15.93
N ASP A 25 -25.81 27.14 -16.74
CA ASP A 25 -25.82 28.60 -16.70
C ASP A 25 -25.43 29.41 -15.45
N ARG A 26 -24.70 30.47 -15.80
CA ARG A 26 -23.96 31.43 -15.02
C ARG A 26 -24.83 32.69 -14.95
N GLY A 27 -25.36 33.00 -13.77
CA GLY A 27 -26.05 34.26 -13.48
C GLY A 27 -25.20 35.11 -12.54
N GLU A 28 -24.72 36.23 -13.05
CA GLU A 28 -23.87 37.25 -12.43
C GLU A 28 -24.66 38.15 -11.44
N ILE A 29 -23.92 38.95 -10.65
CA ILE A 29 -24.29 40.24 -10.00
C ILE A 29 -24.44 40.22 -8.45
N GLU A 30 -23.35 40.60 -7.76
CA GLU A 30 -23.31 41.32 -6.46
C GLU A 30 -23.68 42.82 -6.68
N PRO A 31 -24.02 43.68 -5.68
CA PRO A 31 -23.50 43.68 -4.30
C PRO A 31 -24.51 44.01 -3.15
N SER A 32 -24.01 43.79 -1.92
CA SER A 32 -24.38 44.24 -0.53
C SER A 32 -25.20 45.55 -0.39
N PRO A 33 -25.81 45.93 0.79
CA PRO A 33 -25.53 45.56 2.19
C PRO A 33 -26.77 45.47 3.14
N LEU A 34 -26.57 45.21 4.46
CA LEU A 34 -27.33 45.65 5.66
C LEU A 34 -26.96 44.72 6.86
N PHE A 35 -26.23 45.16 7.91
CA PHE A 35 -26.69 45.90 9.12
C PHE A 35 -27.94 45.26 9.76
N CYS A 36 -28.05 44.87 11.05
CA CYS A 36 -27.41 45.20 12.34
C CYS A 36 -27.58 43.99 13.30
N CYS A 37 -26.77 43.78 14.34
CA CYS A 37 -26.90 44.28 15.73
C CYS A 37 -25.77 43.62 16.57
N HIS A 38 -25.20 44.12 17.68
CA HIS A 38 -25.11 45.41 18.36
C HIS A 38 -24.02 45.23 19.46
N THR A 39 -23.19 46.25 19.65
CA THR A 39 -22.38 46.58 20.86
C THR A 39 -21.46 45.56 21.54
N GLY A 40 -20.16 45.77 21.34
CA GLY A 40 -19.11 45.50 22.31
C GLY A 40 -18.00 46.53 22.14
N VAL A 41 -18.15 47.70 22.76
CA VAL A 41 -17.13 48.76 22.74
C VAL A 41 -15.96 48.32 23.61
N VAL A 42 -14.86 47.89 22.98
CA VAL A 42 -13.54 47.84 23.64
C VAL A 42 -12.67 48.90 22.99
N SER A 43 -12.45 49.96 23.75
CA SER A 43 -11.60 51.10 23.43
C SER A 43 -10.17 50.64 23.11
N ILE A 44 -9.79 50.66 21.83
CA ILE A 44 -8.40 50.53 21.41
C ILE A 44 -7.71 51.88 21.67
N ARG A 45 -7.06 52.02 22.82
CA ARG A 45 -5.95 52.97 22.94
C ARG A 45 -4.73 52.32 22.32
N THR A 46 -4.37 52.79 21.14
CA THR A 46 -3.04 52.67 20.57
C THR A 46 -2.03 53.31 21.51
N PHE A 47 -1.37 52.50 22.33
CA PHE A 47 -0.10 52.87 22.93
C PHE A 47 0.98 51.95 22.37
N SER A 48 1.95 52.62 21.75
CA SER A 48 3.21 52.12 21.25
C SER A 48 3.80 50.98 22.10
N MET A 49 3.95 49.81 21.50
CA MET A 49 4.83 48.74 21.97
C MET A 49 5.66 48.21 20.79
N HIS A 50 6.40 49.14 20.17
CA HIS A 50 7.33 48.89 19.06
C HIS A 50 8.61 48.14 19.47
N SER A 51 8.64 47.41 20.61
CA SER A 51 9.91 46.86 21.12
C SER A 51 9.79 45.60 21.99
N LEU A 52 8.88 44.67 21.67
CA LEU A 52 8.88 43.35 22.35
C LEU A 52 8.62 42.14 21.44
N MET A 53 8.14 42.34 20.21
CA MET A 53 7.78 41.25 19.28
C MET A 53 8.91 40.82 18.33
N GLN A 54 10.17 41.15 18.60
CA GLN A 54 11.29 40.72 17.74
C GLN A 54 12.16 39.61 18.37
N LYS A 55 12.00 39.33 19.67
CA LYS A 55 12.81 38.31 20.37
C LYS A 55 12.11 36.97 20.55
N LEU A 56 10.78 36.91 20.40
CA LEU A 56 10.01 35.66 20.52
C LEU A 56 9.83 34.91 19.19
N GLY A 57 10.09 35.54 18.06
CA GLY A 57 9.96 34.91 16.73
C GLY A 57 11.09 33.95 16.35
N ILE A 58 12.17 33.89 17.14
CA ILE A 58 13.36 33.06 16.85
C ILE A 58 13.27 31.69 17.54
N ILE A 59 12.52 31.57 18.63
CA ILE A 59 12.49 30.32 19.42
C ILE A 59 11.54 29.28 18.80
N THR A 60 10.46 29.71 18.15
CA THR A 60 9.52 28.81 17.47
C THR A 60 10.13 28.12 16.24
N THR A 61 11.02 28.78 15.50
CA THR A 61 11.69 28.18 14.32
C THR A 61 12.71 27.11 14.69
N LEU A 62 13.33 27.18 15.87
CA LEU A 62 14.33 26.19 16.30
C LEU A 62 13.68 24.84 16.66
N VAL A 63 12.47 24.85 17.23
CA VAL A 63 11.75 23.64 17.63
C VAL A 63 11.29 22.81 16.42
N LEU A 64 10.89 23.48 15.33
CA LEU A 64 10.50 22.80 14.08
C LEU A 64 11.66 22.04 13.41
N MET A 65 12.91 22.50 13.56
CA MET A 65 14.07 21.79 13.00
C MET A 65 14.43 20.51 13.79
N THR A 66 14.18 20.47 15.10
CA THR A 66 14.52 19.29 15.93
C THR A 66 13.62 18.08 15.68
N VAL A 67 12.37 18.26 15.24
CA VAL A 67 11.44 17.14 14.97
C VAL A 67 11.75 16.45 13.63
N ALA A 68 12.34 17.18 12.68
CA ALA A 68 12.69 16.65 11.36
C ALA A 68 13.87 15.66 11.40
N ALA A 69 14.80 15.81 12.35
CA ALA A 69 15.98 14.95 12.45
C ALA A 69 15.70 13.58 13.10
N ALA A 70 14.58 13.42 13.82
CA ALA A 70 14.22 12.17 14.51
C ALA A 70 13.62 11.09 13.59
N HIS A 71 13.28 11.44 12.34
CA HIS A 71 12.67 10.51 11.37
C HIS A 71 13.67 10.00 10.32
N ALA A 72 14.98 10.06 10.60
CA ALA A 72 15.97 9.29 9.85
C ALA A 72 15.84 7.80 10.25
N GLY A 73 14.72 7.18 9.90
CA GLY A 73 14.55 5.74 9.98
C GLY A 73 15.63 5.10 9.13
N ALA A 74 16.45 4.24 9.73
CA ALA A 74 17.44 3.45 9.01
C ALA A 74 16.73 2.72 7.87
N GLN A 75 16.90 3.21 6.64
CA GLN A 75 16.34 2.56 5.47
C GLN A 75 17.08 1.23 5.34
N THR A 76 16.36 0.12 5.53
CA THR A 76 16.95 -1.21 5.34
C THR A 76 17.42 -1.29 3.89
N LEU A 77 18.74 -1.37 3.70
CA LEU A 77 19.32 -1.49 2.37
C LEU A 77 19.12 -2.93 1.89
N PHE A 78 18.15 -3.10 1.00
CA PHE A 78 17.94 -4.36 0.30
C PHE A 78 18.99 -4.47 -0.82
N GLY A 79 19.85 -5.49 -0.74
CA GLY A 79 20.64 -5.92 -1.90
C GLY A 79 19.73 -6.49 -2.99
N ARG A 80 20.31 -6.96 -4.10
CA ARG A 80 19.54 -7.78 -5.06
C ARG A 80 18.98 -8.99 -4.33
N LEU A 81 17.68 -9.24 -4.44
CA LEU A 81 17.02 -10.43 -3.90
C LEU A 81 16.96 -11.52 -4.97
N ALA A 82 16.86 -12.78 -4.55
CA ALA A 82 16.70 -13.91 -5.45
C ALA A 82 15.24 -14.04 -5.88
N SER A 83 14.98 -14.05 -7.19
CA SER A 83 13.65 -14.37 -7.72
C SER A 83 13.26 -15.80 -7.41
N THR A 84 12.02 -16.00 -6.97
CA THR A 84 11.47 -17.33 -6.67
C THR A 84 10.32 -17.65 -7.62
N PRO A 85 10.19 -18.92 -8.06
CA PRO A 85 9.17 -19.30 -9.03
C PRO A 85 7.77 -19.31 -8.38
N VAL A 86 6.80 -18.63 -9.01
CA VAL A 86 5.42 -18.50 -8.48
C VAL A 86 4.38 -19.34 -9.22
N GLN A 87 4.72 -19.87 -10.41
CA GLN A 87 3.73 -20.50 -11.30
C GLN A 87 3.13 -21.79 -10.72
N GLN A 88 3.98 -22.67 -10.17
CA GLN A 88 3.52 -23.91 -9.54
C GLN A 88 2.66 -23.62 -8.31
N PHE A 89 3.04 -22.64 -7.49
CA PHE A 89 2.25 -22.26 -6.33
C PHE A 89 0.88 -21.69 -6.72
N ASN A 90 0.81 -20.86 -7.76
CA ASN A 90 -0.48 -20.38 -8.28
C ASN A 90 -1.38 -21.53 -8.81
N GLN A 91 -0.80 -22.61 -9.32
CA GLN A 91 -1.58 -23.81 -9.66
C GLN A 91 -2.18 -24.45 -8.40
N GLN A 92 -1.42 -24.53 -7.31
CA GLN A 92 -1.91 -25.05 -6.03
C GLN A 92 -3.03 -24.18 -5.46
N ILE A 93 -2.91 -22.85 -5.54
CA ILE A 93 -3.98 -21.92 -5.13
C ILE A 93 -5.27 -22.21 -5.92
N ARG A 94 -5.18 -22.35 -7.25
CA ARG A 94 -6.34 -22.64 -8.10
C ARG A 94 -6.97 -23.99 -7.74
N GLN A 95 -6.17 -25.02 -7.53
CA GLN A 95 -6.65 -26.34 -7.10
C GLN A 95 -7.34 -26.28 -5.74
N ALA A 96 -6.74 -25.59 -4.77
CA ALA A 96 -7.29 -25.43 -3.43
C ALA A 96 -8.62 -24.65 -3.46
N SER A 97 -8.72 -23.62 -4.30
CA SER A 97 -9.99 -22.91 -4.53
C SER A 97 -11.06 -23.82 -5.10
N SER A 98 -10.73 -24.67 -6.09
CA SER A 98 -11.70 -25.64 -6.66
C SER A 98 -12.19 -26.64 -5.61
N SER A 99 -11.31 -27.00 -4.66
CA SER A 99 -11.63 -27.83 -3.50
C SER A 99 -12.22 -27.04 -2.32
N GLN A 100 -12.66 -25.79 -2.55
CA GLN A 100 -13.30 -24.90 -1.57
C GLN A 100 -12.48 -24.66 -0.29
N GLN A 101 -11.15 -24.80 -0.35
CA GLN A 101 -10.31 -24.51 0.80
C GLN A 101 -10.24 -23.00 1.02
N SER A 102 -10.52 -22.54 2.24
CA SER A 102 -10.70 -21.12 2.54
C SER A 102 -9.41 -20.30 2.62
N TRP A 103 -8.26 -20.95 2.83
CA TRP A 103 -6.96 -20.28 3.02
C TRP A 103 -6.55 -19.43 1.82
N VAL A 104 -7.00 -19.76 0.60
CA VAL A 104 -6.72 -18.99 -0.63
C VAL A 104 -7.33 -17.59 -0.64
N ASN A 105 -8.27 -17.32 0.29
CA ASN A 105 -8.94 -16.03 0.43
C ASN A 105 -8.25 -15.10 1.42
N ASP A 106 -7.31 -15.60 2.23
CA ASP A 106 -6.52 -14.82 3.17
C ASP A 106 -5.08 -14.71 2.66
N TYR A 107 -4.63 -13.48 2.36
CA TYR A 107 -3.28 -13.23 1.87
C TYR A 107 -2.19 -13.66 2.87
N ARG A 108 -2.48 -13.66 4.18
CA ARG A 108 -1.52 -14.08 5.21
C ARG A 108 -1.31 -15.57 5.17
N GLU A 109 -2.38 -16.33 5.00
CA GLU A 109 -2.32 -17.79 4.83
C GLU A 109 -1.61 -18.18 3.54
N VAL A 110 -1.93 -17.51 2.44
CA VAL A 110 -1.23 -17.70 1.16
C VAL A 110 0.26 -17.44 1.30
N ALA A 111 0.65 -16.33 1.95
CA ALA A 111 2.05 -16.00 2.20
C ALA A 111 2.76 -17.04 3.08
N ARG A 112 2.15 -17.46 4.20
CA ARG A 112 2.70 -18.48 5.09
C ARG A 112 2.98 -19.79 4.35
N ARG A 113 2.04 -20.26 3.54
CA ARG A 113 2.19 -21.50 2.77
C ARG A 113 3.21 -21.40 1.65
N PHE A 114 3.32 -20.23 1.00
CA PHE A 114 4.36 -20.00 0.00
C PHE A 114 5.76 -20.08 0.61
N VAL A 115 5.92 -19.46 1.78
CA VAL A 115 7.20 -19.41 2.50
C VAL A 115 7.56 -20.79 3.09
N GLY A 116 6.58 -21.55 3.57
CA GLY A 116 6.78 -22.97 3.95
C GLY A 116 7.51 -23.20 5.27
N HIS A 117 7.62 -22.18 6.13
CA HIS A 117 8.29 -22.24 7.43
C HIS A 117 7.29 -21.99 8.58
N GLU A 118 6.53 -23.03 8.97
CA GLU A 118 5.53 -22.91 10.05
C GLU A 118 6.16 -22.92 11.45
N ASP A 119 7.38 -23.43 11.58
CA ASP A 119 8.14 -23.57 12.82
C ASP A 119 8.95 -22.31 13.18
N VAL A 120 9.04 -21.34 12.27
CA VAL A 120 9.84 -20.11 12.45
C VAL A 120 8.91 -18.92 12.72
N PRO A 121 9.18 -18.11 13.77
CA PRO A 121 8.45 -16.87 14.00
C PRO A 121 8.42 -16.00 12.74
N THR A 122 7.21 -15.75 12.24
CA THR A 122 6.99 -15.05 10.98
C THR A 122 6.34 -13.71 11.23
N ARG A 123 7.00 -12.62 10.82
CA ARG A 123 6.43 -11.27 10.81
C ARG A 123 6.01 -10.90 9.40
N ILE A 124 4.72 -10.61 9.21
CA ILE A 124 4.15 -10.22 7.92
C ILE A 124 3.72 -8.76 7.99
N HIS A 125 4.42 -7.90 7.24
CA HIS A 125 3.98 -6.54 6.95
C HIS A 125 3.32 -6.50 5.57
N ALA A 126 2.24 -5.74 5.43
CA ALA A 126 1.46 -5.66 4.21
C ALA A 126 1.30 -4.20 3.80
N GLN A 127 1.55 -3.93 2.53
CA GLN A 127 1.41 -2.61 1.91
C GLN A 127 0.63 -2.75 0.61
N GLN A 128 -0.46 -2.02 0.48
CA GLN A 128 -1.20 -1.92 -0.77
C GLN A 128 -0.46 -0.96 -1.71
N LEU A 129 -0.22 -1.38 -2.95
CA LEU A 129 0.37 -0.56 -4.00
C LEU A 129 -0.43 -0.74 -5.29
N ASP A 130 -1.20 0.29 -5.66
CA ASP A 130 -2.19 0.22 -6.74
C ASP A 130 -3.12 -1.00 -6.59
N ASN A 131 -3.10 -1.91 -7.58
CA ASN A 131 -3.92 -3.12 -7.61
C ASN A 131 -3.23 -4.35 -6.98
N ASP A 132 -1.98 -4.19 -6.54
CA ASP A 132 -1.18 -5.25 -5.96
C ASP A 132 -1.04 -5.07 -4.44
N LEU A 133 -0.90 -6.18 -3.73
CA LEU A 133 -0.59 -6.24 -2.32
C LEU A 133 0.84 -6.73 -2.16
N VAL A 134 1.72 -5.85 -1.70
CA VAL A 134 3.12 -6.17 -1.44
C VAL A 134 3.26 -6.58 0.02
N LEU A 135 3.82 -7.77 0.26
CA LEU A 135 4.08 -8.30 1.59
C LEU A 135 5.58 -8.40 1.82
N SER A 136 6.03 -7.91 2.97
CA SER A 136 7.34 -8.23 3.51
C SER A 136 7.18 -9.28 4.59
N VAL A 137 7.74 -10.47 4.36
CA VAL A 137 7.67 -11.60 5.29
C VAL A 137 9.06 -11.87 5.84
N ALA A 138 9.28 -11.52 7.10
CA ALA A 138 10.55 -11.77 7.80
C ALA A 138 10.44 -13.03 8.67
N LEU A 139 11.42 -13.90 8.54
CA LEU A 139 11.62 -15.08 9.37
C LEU A 139 12.88 -14.87 10.22
N ASP A 140 12.72 -14.87 11.54
CA ASP A 140 13.83 -14.72 12.47
C ASP A 140 14.44 -16.09 12.79
N GLY A 141 15.49 -16.46 12.07
CA GLY A 141 16.21 -17.70 12.30
C GLY A 141 17.33 -17.54 13.33
N GLN A 142 17.78 -18.67 13.91
CA GLN A 142 18.86 -18.65 14.90
C GLN A 142 20.23 -18.26 14.33
N ARG A 143 20.48 -18.53 13.03
CA ARG A 143 21.78 -18.28 12.36
C ARG A 143 21.70 -17.25 11.24
N SER A 144 20.52 -17.05 10.69
CA SER A 144 20.27 -16.11 9.61
C SER A 144 18.81 -15.67 9.64
N ASP A 145 18.59 -14.42 9.30
CA ASP A 145 17.23 -13.93 9.03
C ASP A 145 16.93 -14.12 7.55
N ILE A 146 15.70 -14.49 7.25
CA ILE A 146 15.23 -14.62 5.88
C ILE A 146 14.15 -13.57 5.65
N LEU A 147 14.19 -12.92 4.49
CA LEU A 147 13.18 -11.99 4.06
C LEU A 147 12.60 -12.44 2.73
N TYR A 148 11.27 -12.47 2.65
CA TYR A 148 10.56 -12.56 1.38
C TYR A 148 9.84 -11.25 1.08
N ILE A 149 9.93 -10.82 -0.17
CA ILE A 149 9.09 -9.76 -0.73
C ILE A 149 8.13 -10.41 -1.72
N LEU A 150 6.85 -10.46 -1.35
CA LEU A 150 5.81 -11.12 -2.12
C LEU A 150 4.92 -10.05 -2.74
N THR A 151 4.71 -10.10 -4.06
CA THR A 151 3.72 -9.25 -4.72
C THR A 151 2.53 -10.10 -5.10
N LEU A 152 1.39 -9.82 -4.49
CA LEU A 152 0.14 -10.53 -4.72
C LEU A 152 -0.81 -9.64 -5.49
N PHE A 153 -1.72 -10.26 -6.23
CA PHE A 153 -2.84 -9.60 -6.86
C PHE A 153 -4.10 -10.41 -6.64
N ARG A 154 -5.25 -9.74 -6.66
CA ARG A 154 -6.54 -10.40 -6.49
C ARG A 154 -7.21 -10.59 -7.84
N SER A 155 -7.63 -11.83 -8.13
CA SER A 155 -8.35 -12.17 -9.36
C SER A 155 -9.39 -13.25 -9.06
N ASN A 156 -10.64 -13.04 -9.49
CA ASN A 156 -11.78 -13.92 -9.19
C ASN A 156 -11.92 -14.24 -7.69
N ASN A 157 -11.76 -13.22 -6.85
CA ASN A 157 -11.71 -13.30 -5.39
C ASN A 157 -10.54 -14.09 -4.77
N LEU A 158 -9.66 -14.68 -5.57
CA LEU A 158 -8.49 -15.42 -5.12
C LEU A 158 -7.26 -14.53 -5.07
N TRP A 159 -6.45 -14.70 -4.03
CA TRP A 159 -5.10 -14.15 -4.02
C TRP A 159 -4.18 -15.01 -4.86
N GLN A 160 -3.43 -14.40 -5.78
CA GLN A 160 -2.42 -15.07 -6.59
C GLN A 160 -1.10 -14.32 -6.50
N MET A 161 -0.01 -15.05 -6.65
CA MET A 161 1.35 -14.52 -6.64
C MET A 161 1.69 -13.94 -8.02
N ARG A 162 2.06 -12.66 -8.07
CA ARG A 162 2.63 -12.04 -9.26
C ARG A 162 4.14 -12.26 -9.31
N GLN A 163 4.81 -11.95 -8.21
CA GLN A 163 6.25 -12.02 -8.04
C GLN A 163 6.57 -12.41 -6.61
N ALA A 164 7.71 -13.07 -6.44
CA ALA A 164 8.26 -13.33 -5.13
C ALA A 164 9.77 -13.27 -5.19
N GLU A 165 10.35 -12.59 -4.20
CA GLU A 165 11.78 -12.44 -4.04
C GLU A 165 12.18 -12.86 -2.63
N MET A 166 13.40 -13.35 -2.49
CA MET A 166 13.93 -13.87 -1.24
C MET A 166 15.34 -13.37 -0.99
N GLY A 167 15.68 -13.10 0.26
CA GLY A 167 17.04 -12.79 0.67
C GLY A 167 17.36 -13.34 2.05
N TRP A 168 18.65 -13.47 2.31
CA TRP A 168 19.21 -13.91 3.59
C TRP A 168 20.07 -12.81 4.18
N ARG A 169 19.97 -12.61 5.49
CA ARG A 169 20.91 -11.80 6.26
C ARG A 169 21.63 -12.70 7.24
N CYS A 170 22.91 -12.92 6.98
CA CYS A 170 23.74 -13.77 7.82
C CYS A 170 24.08 -13.07 9.13
N GLN A 171 24.31 -13.85 10.19
CA GLN A 171 24.70 -13.32 11.48
C GLN A 171 25.90 -12.36 11.36
N GLY A 172 25.79 -11.18 11.98
CA GLY A 172 26.81 -10.13 11.93
C GLY A 172 26.81 -9.28 10.66
N GLN A 173 25.96 -9.59 9.67
CA GLN A 173 25.76 -8.75 8.48
C GLN A 173 24.59 -7.78 8.68
N SER A 174 24.69 -6.61 8.06
CA SER A 174 23.66 -5.56 8.14
C SER A 174 22.66 -5.59 6.97
N THR A 175 22.96 -6.32 5.90
CA THR A 175 22.20 -6.29 4.64
C THR A 175 21.72 -7.68 4.23
N PHE A 176 20.61 -7.72 3.48
CA PHE A 176 20.12 -8.95 2.86
C PHE A 176 20.81 -9.19 1.51
N THR A 177 21.17 -10.45 1.26
CA THR A 177 21.81 -10.92 0.02
C THR A 177 20.95 -11.98 -0.69
N PRO A 178 21.09 -12.18 -2.01
CA PRO A 178 20.29 -13.17 -2.75
C PRO A 178 20.82 -14.59 -2.60
N VAL A 179 21.88 -14.80 -1.82
CA VAL A 179 22.51 -16.10 -1.60
C VAL A 179 22.29 -16.54 -0.16
N PRO A 180 22.01 -17.84 0.07
CA PRO A 180 21.99 -18.40 1.42
C PRO A 180 23.33 -18.19 2.14
N CYS A 181 23.26 -18.13 3.47
CA CYS A 181 24.46 -18.09 4.30
C CYS A 181 25.25 -19.40 4.17
N PRO A 182 26.60 -19.34 4.15
CA PRO A 182 27.46 -20.51 4.06
C PRO A 182 27.40 -21.40 5.32
#